data_AF-A0A154M681-F1
#
_entry.id   AF-A0A154M681-F1
#
_cell.length_a   1.000
_cell.length_b   1.000
_cell.length_c   1.000
_cell.angle_alpha   90.00
_cell.angle_beta   90.00
_cell.angle_gamma   90.00
#
_symmetry.space_group_name_H-M   'P 1'
#
loop_
_entity.id
_entity.type
_entity.pdbx_description
1 polymer ?
#
loop_
_entity_poly.entity_id
_entity_poly.type
_entity_poly.pdbx_seq_one_letter_code
_entity_poly.pdbx_strand_id
1 'polypeptide(L)'
;MNFVIGVFDLFAYTIPGALYVAFFGYLGTKLHILTAASIGGVPTVVMVIVIVVLSFLLGYLAYPLGDAMERIVPRRRQRIPAEEFLRRMPAAQDRPYLKESPHLLLCALQLHDKDVAVDVTRLRASGLMVRNCAPPLLFGAIAAIVEIFAGKHPFVASAVAVLLLAASFTLVSQGRKLGLWAGMKTLELCFWLPEIDEKLATGES
;
A
#
# COMPACT_ATOMS: atom_id res chain seq x y z
N MET A 1 19.35 -15.74 -10.03
CA MET A 1 18.75 -14.99 -8.91
C MET A 1 17.29 -14.71 -9.28
N ASN A 2 16.35 -15.57 -8.85
CA ASN A 2 14.94 -15.39 -9.20
C ASN A 2 14.33 -14.38 -8.25
N PHE A 3 13.98 -13.19 -8.75
CA PHE A 3 13.07 -12.29 -8.08
C PHE A 3 11.69 -12.96 -8.07
N VAL A 4 11.42 -13.77 -7.04
CA VAL A 4 10.08 -14.29 -6.79
C VAL A 4 9.30 -13.14 -6.15
N ILE A 5 8.89 -12.18 -6.98
CA ILE A 5 7.94 -11.14 -6.58
C ILE A 5 6.59 -11.82 -6.50
N GLY A 6 5.98 -11.83 -5.31
CA GLY A 6 4.63 -12.34 -5.15
C GLY A 6 3.65 -11.54 -6.01
N VAL A 7 2.63 -12.19 -6.57
CA VAL A 7 1.61 -11.53 -7.39
C VAL A 7 0.99 -10.32 -6.65
N PHE A 8 0.82 -10.42 -5.33
CA PHE A 8 0.31 -9.32 -4.52
C PHE A 8 1.28 -8.15 -4.37
N ASP A 9 2.59 -8.40 -4.32
CA ASP A 9 3.61 -7.35 -4.28
C ASP A 9 3.64 -6.60 -5.61
N LEU A 10 3.52 -7.32 -6.74
CA LEU A 10 3.40 -6.71 -8.06
C LEU A 10 2.24 -5.69 -8.08
N PHE A 11 1.05 -6.09 -7.65
CA PHE A 11 -0.10 -5.18 -7.58
C PHE A 11 0.12 -4.03 -6.58
N ALA A 12 0.76 -4.29 -5.44
CA ALA A 12 1.02 -3.29 -4.42
C ALA A 12 1.88 -2.12 -4.92
N TYR A 13 2.71 -2.34 -5.94
CA TYR A 13 3.53 -1.29 -6.55
C TYR A 13 2.98 -0.80 -7.90
N THR A 14 2.47 -1.70 -8.76
CA THR A 14 2.01 -1.31 -10.10
C THR A 14 0.78 -0.40 -10.06
N ILE A 15 -0.17 -0.61 -9.15
CA ILE A 15 -1.41 0.20 -9.09
C ILE A 15 -1.10 1.66 -8.67
N PRO A 16 -0.40 1.92 -7.56
CA PRO A 16 0.08 3.27 -7.24
C PRO A 16 0.91 3.87 -8.38
N GLY A 17 1.77 3.06 -8.97
CA GLY A 17 2.58 3.39 -10.12
C GLY A 17 1.78 3.95 -11.29
N ALA A 18 0.67 3.30 -11.64
CA ALA A 18 -0.19 3.73 -12.73
C ALA A 18 -0.83 5.09 -12.45
N LEU A 19 -1.14 5.40 -11.19
CA LEU A 19 -1.61 6.73 -10.79
C LEU A 19 -0.53 7.80 -10.98
N TYR A 20 0.72 7.47 -10.67
CA TYR A 20 1.85 8.35 -10.97
C TYR A 20 2.06 8.57 -12.46
N VAL A 21 2.01 7.50 -13.27
CA VAL A 21 2.10 7.61 -14.73
C VAL A 21 0.97 8.47 -15.28
N ALA A 22 -0.27 8.28 -14.80
CA ALA A 22 -1.41 9.11 -15.19
C ALA A 22 -1.19 10.58 -14.83
N PHE A 23 -0.68 10.86 -13.62
CA PHE A 23 -0.37 12.22 -13.18
C PHE A 23 0.72 12.88 -14.03
N PHE A 24 1.84 12.19 -14.29
CA PHE A 24 2.91 12.72 -15.13
C PHE A 24 2.50 12.87 -16.60
N GLY A 25 1.65 11.96 -17.11
CA GLY A 25 1.06 12.09 -18.44
C GLY A 25 0.19 13.34 -18.55
N TYR A 26 -0.67 13.58 -17.56
CA TYR A 26 -1.45 14.81 -17.45
C TYR A 26 -0.55 16.06 -17.42
N LEU A 27 0.49 16.06 -16.57
CA LEU A 27 1.42 17.19 -16.50
C LEU A 27 2.18 17.41 -17.82
N GLY A 28 2.63 16.33 -18.47
CA GLY A 28 3.34 16.39 -19.73
C GLY A 28 2.48 16.93 -20.88
N THR A 29 1.19 16.60 -20.91
CA THR A 29 0.25 17.19 -21.90
C THR A 29 -0.03 18.66 -21.62
N LYS A 30 -0.20 19.05 -20.35
CA LYS A 30 -0.40 20.45 -19.95
C LYS A 30 0.80 21.35 -20.21
N LEU A 31 2.01 20.84 -20.02
CA LEU A 31 3.26 21.55 -20.30
C LEU A 31 3.65 21.52 -21.79
N HIS A 32 2.82 20.92 -22.66
CA HIS A 32 3.11 20.70 -24.07
C HIS A 32 4.41 19.90 -24.35
N ILE A 33 4.93 19.19 -23.34
CA ILE A 33 6.08 18.29 -23.47
C ILE A 33 5.66 17.04 -24.25
N LEU A 34 4.45 16.56 -24.00
CA LEU A 34 3.83 15.43 -24.70
C LEU A 34 2.82 15.97 -25.71
N THR A 35 3.13 15.83 -27.00
CA THR A 35 2.22 16.19 -28.09
C THR A 35 1.63 14.91 -28.68
N ALA A 36 0.36 14.90 -29.09
CA ALA A 36 -0.25 13.71 -29.72
C ALA A 36 0.56 13.17 -30.93
N ALA A 37 1.27 14.07 -31.63
CA ALA A 37 2.16 13.75 -32.73
C ALA A 37 3.39 12.90 -32.34
N SER A 38 3.91 13.00 -31.11
CA SER A 38 5.07 12.22 -30.67
C SER A 38 4.73 10.78 -30.24
N ILE A 39 3.45 10.48 -30.05
CA ILE A 39 2.96 9.18 -29.57
C ILE A 39 2.32 8.37 -30.69
N GLY A 40 1.79 9.01 -31.74
CA GLY A 40 1.03 8.35 -32.82
C GLY A 40 1.79 7.30 -33.63
N GLY A 41 3.13 7.30 -33.61
CA GLY A 41 3.97 6.33 -34.32
C GLY A 41 4.43 5.13 -33.49
N VAL A 42 4.15 5.09 -32.18
CA VAL A 42 4.62 4.04 -31.30
C VAL A 42 3.66 2.85 -31.34
N PRO A 43 4.14 1.60 -31.56
CA PRO A 43 3.28 0.42 -31.50
C PRO A 43 2.58 0.33 -30.14
N THR A 44 1.26 0.14 -30.14
CA THR A 44 0.44 0.13 -28.92
C THR A 44 0.95 -0.86 -27.88
N VAL A 45 1.42 -2.04 -28.30
CA VAL A 45 1.99 -3.05 -27.41
C VAL A 45 3.23 -2.53 -26.68
N VAL A 46 4.13 -1.84 -27.38
CA VAL A 46 5.34 -1.25 -26.79
C VAL A 46 4.95 -0.17 -25.78
N MET A 47 3.97 0.67 -26.11
CA MET A 47 3.45 1.70 -25.21
C MET A 47 2.88 1.09 -23.92
N VAL A 48 2.08 0.02 -24.03
CA VAL A 48 1.53 -0.68 -22.86
C VAL A 48 2.64 -1.26 -21.99
N ILE A 49 3.64 -1.92 -22.58
CA ILE A 49 4.78 -2.49 -21.83
C ILE A 49 5.54 -1.37 -21.09
N VAL A 50 5.84 -0.27 -21.77
CA VAL A 50 6.54 0.88 -21.16
C VAL A 50 5.72 1.47 -20.01
N ILE A 51 4.41 1.65 -20.18
CA ILE A 51 3.52 2.13 -19.12
C ILE A 51 3.53 1.19 -17.91
N VAL A 52 3.45 -0.13 -18.12
CA VAL A 52 3.47 -1.11 -17.02
C VAL A 52 4.80 -1.07 -16.27
N VAL A 53 5.92 -1.03 -16.99
CA VAL A 53 7.27 -0.98 -16.40
C VAL A 53 7.49 0.33 -15.64
N LEU A 54 7.14 1.48 -16.23
CA LEU A 54 7.23 2.78 -15.56
C LEU A 54 6.34 2.86 -14.34
N SER A 55 5.13 2.31 -14.41
CA SER A 55 4.22 2.23 -13.26
C SER A 55 4.90 1.48 -12.13
N PHE A 56 5.39 0.26 -12.38
CA PHE A 56 6.07 -0.52 -11.36
C PHE A 56 7.28 0.21 -10.74
N LEU A 57 8.14 0.80 -11.57
CA LEU A 57 9.31 1.56 -11.11
C LEU A 57 8.93 2.76 -10.25
N LEU A 58 7.96 3.57 -10.70
CA LEU A 58 7.48 4.74 -9.97
C LEU A 58 6.80 4.35 -8.66
N GLY A 59 6.00 3.28 -8.67
CA GLY A 59 5.38 2.74 -7.46
C GLY A 59 6.41 2.29 -6.43
N TYR A 60 7.51 1.67 -6.88
CA TYR A 60 8.62 1.28 -6.00
C TYR A 60 9.40 2.50 -5.47
N LEU A 61 9.77 3.43 -6.34
CA LEU A 61 10.48 4.67 -5.97
C LEU A 61 9.67 5.59 -5.05
N ALA A 62 8.35 5.54 -5.15
CA ALA A 62 7.43 6.34 -4.34
C ALA A 62 7.11 5.72 -2.97
N TYR A 63 7.62 4.54 -2.66
CA TYR A 63 7.47 3.92 -1.33
C TYR A 63 7.78 4.87 -0.14
N PRO A 64 8.91 5.63 -0.12
CA PRO A 64 9.19 6.57 0.96
C PRO A 64 8.17 7.72 1.07
N LEU A 65 7.52 8.11 -0.02
CA LEU A 65 6.48 9.14 -0.02
C LEU A 65 5.20 8.64 0.67
N GLY A 66 4.85 7.36 0.50
CA GLY A 66 3.74 6.73 1.23
C GLY A 66 3.96 6.72 2.74
N ASP A 67 5.18 6.43 3.18
CA ASP A 67 5.57 6.50 4.61
C ASP A 67 5.55 7.93 5.15
N ALA A 68 5.99 8.92 4.37
CA ALA A 68 5.92 10.33 4.76
C ALA A 68 4.46 10.80 4.91
N MET A 69 3.56 10.38 4.02
CA MET A 69 2.14 10.67 4.14
C MET A 69 1.50 10.07 5.40
N GLU A 70 2.01 8.94 5.87
CA GLU A 70 1.57 8.37 7.14
C GLU A 70 1.91 9.28 8.33
N ARG A 71 2.94 10.13 8.25
CA ARG A 71 3.25 11.10 9.32
C ARG A 71 2.29 12.29 9.31
N ILE A 72 1.76 12.65 8.15
CA ILE A 72 0.89 13.83 7.97
C ILE A 72 -0.52 13.56 8.50
N VAL A 73 -1.06 12.35 8.32
CA VAL A 73 -2.42 12.03 8.76
C VAL A 73 -2.43 11.72 10.26
N PRO A 74 -3.14 12.48 11.11
CA PRO A 74 -3.12 12.28 12.56
C PRO A 74 -3.51 10.84 12.93
N ARG A 75 -2.71 10.20 13.78
CA ARG A 75 -2.97 8.85 14.31
C ARG A 75 -4.10 8.93 15.34
N ARG A 76 -5.35 9.12 14.86
CA ARG A 76 -6.54 9.31 15.72
C ARG A 76 -6.84 8.14 16.68
N ARG A 77 -6.21 6.97 16.50
CA ARG A 77 -6.20 5.83 17.42
C ARG A 77 -5.07 4.89 17.01
N GLN A 78 -3.94 4.90 17.71
CA GLN A 78 -2.98 3.79 17.60
C GLN A 78 -3.64 2.58 18.25
N ARG A 79 -4.29 1.73 17.47
CA ARG A 79 -4.70 0.42 17.95
C ARG A 79 -3.52 -0.50 17.75
N ILE A 80 -3.01 -1.10 18.82
CA ILE A 80 -1.94 -2.08 18.70
C ILE A 80 -2.61 -3.42 18.36
N PRO A 81 -2.20 -4.13 17.29
CA PRO A 81 -2.81 -5.41 16.92
C PRO A 81 -2.86 -6.42 18.06
N ALA A 82 -1.80 -6.48 18.88
CA ALA A 82 -1.73 -7.33 20.06
C ALA A 82 -2.78 -6.98 21.12
N GLU A 83 -3.01 -5.69 21.40
CA GLU A 83 -4.04 -5.27 22.36
C GLU A 83 -5.45 -5.64 21.90
N GLU A 84 -5.76 -5.40 20.62
CA GLU A 84 -7.08 -5.73 20.07
C GLU A 84 -7.28 -7.26 19.98
N PHE A 85 -6.21 -8.02 19.70
CA PHE A 85 -6.21 -9.48 19.76
C PHE A 85 -6.46 -9.99 21.18
N LEU A 86 -5.72 -9.50 22.18
CA LEU A 86 -5.89 -9.87 23.58
C LEU A 86 -7.27 -9.52 24.13
N ARG A 87 -7.86 -8.42 23.67
CA ARG A 87 -9.24 -8.06 24.01
C ARG A 87 -10.26 -9.10 23.53
N ARG A 88 -9.96 -9.83 22.45
CA ARG A 88 -10.82 -10.88 21.89
C ARG A 88 -10.48 -12.27 22.43
N MET A 89 -9.20 -12.53 22.68
CA MET A 89 -8.65 -13.81 23.13
C MET A 89 -7.80 -13.61 24.39
N PRO A 90 -8.43 -13.39 25.56
CA PRO A 90 -7.70 -13.20 26.81
C PRO A 90 -6.89 -14.44 27.23
N ALA A 91 -7.29 -15.64 26.77
CA ALA A 91 -6.56 -16.89 27.02
C ALA A 91 -5.15 -16.93 26.41
N ALA A 92 -4.81 -16.00 25.51
CA ALA A 92 -3.49 -15.91 24.89
C ALA A 92 -2.51 -15.00 25.66
N GLN A 93 -2.92 -14.37 26.77
CA GLN A 93 -2.17 -13.29 27.45
C GLN A 93 -0.71 -13.62 27.78
N ASP A 94 -0.42 -14.87 28.15
CA ASP A 94 0.92 -15.30 28.57
C ASP A 94 1.72 -16.00 27.46
N ARG A 95 1.24 -16.01 26.21
CA ARG A 95 1.90 -16.69 25.10
C ARG A 95 3.17 -15.93 24.66
N PRO A 96 4.32 -16.60 24.50
CA PRO A 96 5.59 -15.96 24.13
C PRO A 96 5.55 -15.32 22.73
N TYR A 97 4.78 -15.87 21.79
CA TYR A 97 4.67 -15.32 20.43
C TYR A 97 4.09 -13.89 20.38
N LEU A 98 3.42 -13.40 21.43
CA LEU A 98 2.90 -12.03 21.48
C LEU A 98 4.00 -10.96 21.60
N LYS A 99 5.18 -11.34 22.11
CA LYS A 99 6.35 -10.46 22.25
C LYS A 99 7.22 -10.46 21.00
N GLU A 100 6.98 -11.40 20.10
CA GLU A 100 7.77 -11.59 18.90
C GLU A 100 7.44 -10.61 17.79
N SER A 101 8.38 -10.44 16.87
CA SER A 101 8.17 -9.55 15.74
C SER A 101 7.11 -10.14 14.78
N PRO A 102 6.16 -9.32 14.28
CA PRO A 102 5.14 -9.78 13.34
C PRO A 102 5.70 -10.40 12.05
N HIS A 103 6.94 -10.06 11.68
CA HIS A 103 7.62 -10.63 10.52
C HIS A 103 8.10 -12.04 10.78
N LEU A 104 8.67 -12.32 11.96
CA LEU A 104 9.07 -13.66 12.35
C LEU A 104 7.85 -14.59 12.46
N LEU A 105 6.75 -14.10 13.03
CA LEU A 105 5.50 -14.85 13.10
C LEU A 105 4.94 -15.20 11.71
N LEU A 106 5.00 -14.26 10.76
CA LEU A 106 4.59 -14.54 9.38
C LEU A 106 5.51 -15.56 8.69
N CYS A 107 6.81 -15.51 8.93
CA CYS A 107 7.75 -16.51 8.41
C CYS A 107 7.46 -17.90 9.00
N ALA A 108 7.23 -17.98 10.31
CA ALA A 108 6.84 -19.23 10.98
C ALA A 108 5.54 -19.79 10.39
N LEU A 109 4.56 -18.92 10.13
CA LEU A 109 3.31 -19.28 9.46
C LEU A 109 3.56 -19.83 8.04
N GLN A 110 4.38 -19.16 7.23
CA GLN A 110 4.71 -19.58 5.86
C GLN A 110 5.46 -20.92 5.80
N LEU A 111 6.26 -21.24 6.82
CA LEU A 111 6.96 -22.52 6.92
C LEU A 111 6.00 -23.67 7.26
N HIS A 112 4.96 -23.40 8.05
CA HIS A 112 4.00 -24.41 8.46
C HIS A 112 2.86 -24.60 7.45
N ASP A 113 2.25 -23.51 6.99
CA ASP A 113 1.15 -23.54 6.02
C ASP A 113 1.19 -22.30 5.11
N LYS A 114 1.60 -22.53 3.87
CA LYS A 114 1.70 -21.48 2.85
C LYS A 114 0.34 -20.94 2.44
N ASP A 115 -0.70 -21.78 2.37
CA ASP A 115 -2.02 -21.38 1.89
C ASP A 115 -2.70 -20.45 2.90
N VAL A 116 -2.54 -20.75 4.18
CA VAL A 116 -3.02 -19.89 5.28
C VAL A 116 -2.22 -18.59 5.35
N ALA A 117 -0.92 -18.62 5.05
CA ALA A 117 -0.08 -17.43 5.01
C ALA A 117 -0.38 -16.49 3.83
N VAL A 118 -0.86 -17.01 2.71
CA VAL A 118 -1.25 -16.22 1.53
C VAL A 118 -2.31 -15.17 1.90
N ASP A 119 -3.27 -15.53 2.74
CA ASP A 119 -4.34 -14.64 3.18
C ASP A 119 -3.83 -13.40 3.94
N VAL A 120 -2.87 -13.60 4.85
CA VAL A 120 -2.22 -12.53 5.60
C VAL A 120 -1.39 -11.65 4.67
N THR A 121 -0.64 -12.29 3.77
CA THR A 121 0.21 -11.61 2.79
C THR A 121 -0.63 -10.73 1.86
N ARG A 122 -1.78 -11.24 1.40
CA ARG A 122 -2.75 -10.50 0.57
C ARG A 122 -3.32 -9.28 1.30
N LEU A 123 -3.73 -9.43 2.56
CA LEU A 123 -4.26 -8.32 3.37
C LEU A 123 -3.20 -7.22 3.57
N ARG A 124 -1.97 -7.62 3.87
CA ARG A 124 -0.85 -6.69 4.05
C ARG A 124 -0.49 -5.96 2.75
N ALA A 125 -0.37 -6.69 1.65
CA ALA A 125 -0.10 -6.11 0.33
C ALA A 125 -1.22 -5.16 -0.11
N SER A 126 -2.48 -5.51 0.14
CA SER A 126 -3.62 -4.63 -0.15
C SER A 126 -3.58 -3.35 0.68
N GLY A 127 -3.24 -3.45 1.98
CA GLY A 127 -3.06 -2.30 2.85
C GLY A 127 -1.94 -1.37 2.38
N LEU A 128 -0.81 -1.95 1.97
CA LEU A 128 0.32 -1.21 1.41
C LEU A 128 -0.05 -0.52 0.09
N MET A 129 -0.71 -1.24 -0.82
CA MET A 129 -1.18 -0.74 -2.09
C MET A 129 -2.08 0.49 -1.91
N VAL A 130 -3.12 0.35 -1.07
CA VAL A 130 -4.07 1.41 -0.75
C VAL A 130 -3.35 2.63 -0.20
N ARG A 131 -2.40 2.44 0.71
CA ARG A 131 -1.58 3.54 1.28
C ARG A 131 -0.73 4.24 0.22
N ASN A 132 -0.07 3.49 -0.66
CA ASN A 132 0.83 4.03 -1.68
C ASN A 132 0.09 4.75 -2.81
N CYS A 133 -1.23 4.54 -2.96
CA CYS A 133 -2.07 5.33 -3.85
C CYS A 133 -2.38 6.74 -3.32
N ALA A 134 -2.19 7.02 -2.02
CA ALA A 134 -2.51 8.34 -1.46
C ALA A 134 -1.63 9.49 -1.97
N PRO A 135 -0.28 9.35 -2.08
CA PRO A 135 0.59 10.39 -2.62
C PRO A 135 0.27 10.84 -4.06
N PRO A 136 0.07 9.96 -5.06
CA PRO A 136 -0.25 10.42 -6.41
C PRO A 136 -1.60 11.14 -6.48
N LEU A 137 -2.58 10.75 -5.64
CA LEU A 137 -3.85 11.49 -5.54
C LEU A 137 -3.66 12.88 -4.90
N LEU A 138 -2.75 13.01 -3.92
CA LEU A 138 -2.41 14.31 -3.35
C LEU A 138 -1.76 15.22 -4.40
N PHE A 139 -0.85 14.70 -5.22
CA PHE A 139 -0.28 15.45 -6.33
C PHE A 139 -1.33 15.86 -7.36
N GLY A 140 -2.26 14.96 -7.69
CA GLY A 140 -3.41 15.29 -8.53
C GLY A 140 -4.27 16.40 -7.93
N ALA A 141 -4.51 16.38 -6.62
CA ALA A 141 -5.23 17.46 -5.93
C ALA A 141 -4.50 18.80 -6.00
N ILE A 142 -3.17 18.82 -5.82
CA ILE A 142 -2.36 20.03 -5.94
C ILE A 142 -2.46 20.58 -7.35
N ALA A 143 -2.34 19.73 -8.37
CA ALA A 143 -2.51 20.15 -9.77
C ALA A 143 -3.90 20.71 -10.04
N ALA A 144 -4.96 20.08 -9.50
CA ALA A 144 -6.32 20.59 -9.61
C ALA A 144 -6.48 21.94 -8.90
N ILE A 145 -5.84 22.17 -7.74
CA ILE A 145 -5.83 23.47 -7.06
C ILE A 145 -5.17 24.54 -7.95
N VAL A 146 -4.05 24.22 -8.60
CA VAL A 146 -3.39 25.13 -9.55
C VAL A 146 -4.33 25.46 -10.73
N GLU A 147 -5.10 24.48 -11.22
CA GLU A 147 -6.11 24.71 -12.27
C GLU A 147 -7.27 25.61 -11.85
N ILE A 148 -7.58 25.73 -10.55
CA ILE A 148 -8.58 26.70 -10.09
C ILE A 148 -8.15 28.12 -10.46
N PHE A 149 -6.85 28.41 -10.39
CA PHE A 149 -6.32 29.75 -10.67
C PHE A 149 -5.91 29.95 -12.13
N ALA A 150 -5.36 28.92 -12.77
CA ALA A 150 -4.81 29.01 -14.14
C ALA A 150 -5.75 28.45 -15.23
N GLY A 151 -6.83 27.77 -14.84
CA GLY A 151 -7.69 27.00 -15.75
C GLY A 151 -8.93 27.75 -16.24
N LYS A 152 -9.55 27.21 -17.29
CA LYS A 152 -10.80 27.73 -17.88
C LYS A 152 -12.05 27.37 -17.08
N HIS A 153 -11.97 26.33 -16.23
CA HIS A 153 -13.12 25.76 -15.52
C HIS A 153 -12.84 25.58 -14.01
N PRO A 154 -12.80 26.67 -13.24
CA PRO A 154 -12.39 26.65 -11.84
C PRO A 154 -13.32 25.82 -10.94
N PHE A 155 -14.62 25.76 -11.26
CA PHE A 155 -15.59 24.97 -10.49
C PHE A 155 -15.34 23.46 -10.59
N VAL A 156 -15.04 22.97 -11.79
CA VAL A 156 -14.71 21.54 -12.01
C VAL A 156 -13.40 21.20 -11.33
N ALA A 157 -12.38 22.06 -11.47
CA ALA A 157 -11.10 21.90 -10.81
C ALA A 157 -11.23 21.87 -9.27
N SER A 158 -12.09 22.72 -8.70
CA SER A 158 -12.37 22.74 -7.25
C SER A 158 -13.01 21.44 -6.77
N ALA A 159 -14.01 20.92 -7.50
CA ALA A 159 -14.65 19.65 -7.16
C ALA A 159 -13.66 18.49 -7.21
N VAL A 160 -12.84 18.42 -8.27
CA VAL A 160 -11.80 17.39 -8.43
C VAL A 160 -10.76 17.49 -7.32
N ALA A 161 -10.30 18.69 -6.97
CA ALA A 161 -9.34 18.90 -5.88
C ALA A 161 -9.88 18.35 -4.55
N VAL A 162 -11.13 18.67 -4.20
CA VAL A 162 -11.75 18.18 -2.96
C VAL A 162 -11.87 16.66 -2.98
N LEU A 163 -12.31 16.07 -4.10
CA LEU A 163 -12.43 14.61 -4.23
C LEU A 163 -11.09 13.90 -4.09
N LEU A 164 -10.04 14.41 -4.75
CA LEU A 164 -8.70 13.83 -4.71
C LEU A 164 -8.05 13.97 -3.32
N LEU A 165 -8.24 15.10 -2.64
CA LEU A 165 -7.81 15.27 -1.24
C LEU A 165 -8.52 14.27 -0.32
N ALA A 166 -9.85 14.23 -0.39
CA ALA A 166 -10.64 13.32 0.43
C ALA A 166 -10.27 11.85 0.18
N ALA A 167 -10.06 11.47 -1.08
CA ALA A 167 -9.60 10.14 -1.46
C ALA A 167 -8.21 9.84 -0.88
N SER A 168 -7.24 10.75 -1.03
CA SER A 168 -5.89 10.59 -0.49
C SER A 168 -5.91 10.33 1.03
N PHE A 169 -6.63 11.14 1.80
CA PHE A 169 -6.75 10.94 3.25
C PHE A 169 -7.47 9.64 3.62
N THR A 170 -8.54 9.30 2.89
CA THR A 170 -9.31 8.08 3.12
C THR A 170 -8.46 6.84 2.86
N LEU A 171 -7.65 6.84 1.80
CA LEU A 171 -6.76 5.72 1.47
C LEU A 171 -5.70 5.51 2.56
N VAL A 172 -5.11 6.58 3.11
CA VAL A 172 -4.19 6.42 4.26
C VAL A 172 -4.90 5.78 5.46
N SER A 173 -6.13 6.20 5.75
CA SER A 173 -6.92 5.64 6.85
C SER A 173 -7.27 4.17 6.63
N GLN A 174 -7.70 3.80 5.42
CA GLN A 174 -8.03 2.42 5.05
C GLN A 174 -6.79 1.52 5.02
N GLY A 175 -5.66 2.02 4.50
CA GLY A 175 -4.39 1.29 4.50
C GLY A 175 -3.94 0.91 5.91
N ARG A 176 -4.04 1.84 6.87
CA ARG A 176 -3.78 1.57 8.29
C ARG A 176 -4.70 0.49 8.85
N LYS A 177 -6.01 0.57 8.56
CA LYS A 177 -6.99 -0.41 9.04
C LYS A 177 -6.68 -1.82 8.50
N LEU A 178 -6.31 -1.94 7.23
CA LEU A 178 -5.89 -3.20 6.62
C LEU A 178 -4.60 -3.73 7.24
N GLY A 179 -3.63 -2.86 7.54
CA GLY A 179 -2.41 -3.24 8.26
C GLY A 179 -2.68 -3.79 9.65
N LEU A 180 -3.60 -3.17 10.39
CA LEU A 180 -4.05 -3.67 11.71
C LEU A 180 -4.71 -5.04 11.58
N TRP A 181 -5.59 -5.22 10.60
CA TRP A 181 -6.27 -6.48 10.35
C TRP A 181 -5.31 -7.59 9.94
N ALA A 182 -4.31 -7.27 9.13
CA ALA A 182 -3.25 -8.22 8.79
C ALA A 182 -2.49 -8.67 10.05
N GLY A 183 -2.09 -7.72 10.91
CA GLY A 183 -1.40 -8.04 12.16
C GLY A 183 -2.24 -8.89 13.12
N MET A 184 -3.52 -8.55 13.30
CA MET A 184 -4.43 -9.38 14.12
C MET A 184 -4.59 -10.79 13.54
N LYS A 185 -4.78 -10.91 12.22
CA LYS A 185 -4.97 -12.21 11.58
C LYS A 185 -3.71 -13.07 11.71
N THR A 186 -2.50 -12.48 11.64
CA THR A 186 -1.26 -13.20 11.96
C THR A 186 -1.31 -13.80 13.36
N LEU A 187 -1.67 -13.00 14.38
CA LEU A 187 -1.74 -13.46 15.77
C LEU A 187 -2.82 -14.52 16.00
N GLU A 188 -3.99 -14.36 15.37
CA GLU A 188 -5.08 -15.32 15.42
C GLU A 188 -4.66 -16.66 14.82
N LEU A 189 -3.92 -16.65 13.71
CA LEU A 189 -3.44 -17.89 13.09
C LEU A 189 -2.32 -18.54 13.92
N CYS A 190 -1.37 -17.74 14.43
CA CYS A 190 -0.32 -18.21 15.33
C CYS A 190 -0.88 -18.85 16.61
N PHE A 191 -1.99 -18.37 17.15
CA PHE A 191 -2.64 -18.96 18.32
C PHE A 191 -3.00 -20.44 18.12
N TRP A 192 -3.37 -20.83 16.91
CA TRP A 192 -3.77 -22.20 16.57
C TRP A 192 -2.60 -23.09 16.12
N LEU A 193 -1.38 -22.55 16.06
CA LEU A 193 -0.19 -23.35 15.78
C LEU A 193 0.32 -24.02 17.05
N PRO A 194 0.28 -25.37 17.14
CA PRO A 194 0.61 -26.07 18.39
C PRO A 194 2.10 -25.94 18.79
N GLU A 195 3.01 -25.80 17.83
CA GLU A 195 4.47 -25.81 18.07
C GLU A 195 5.12 -24.42 18.10
N ILE A 196 4.35 -23.35 17.93
CA ILE A 196 4.94 -22.01 17.73
C ILE A 196 5.65 -21.51 18.99
N ASP A 197 5.09 -21.77 20.16
CA ASP A 197 5.66 -21.33 21.44
C ASP A 197 6.96 -22.09 21.76
N GLU A 198 7.01 -23.39 21.47
CA GLU A 198 8.19 -24.23 21.70
C GLU A 198 9.35 -23.82 20.78
N LYS A 199 9.08 -23.60 19.49
CA LYS A 199 10.11 -23.19 18.53
C LYS A 199 10.68 -21.81 18.81
N LEU A 200 9.86 -20.89 19.31
CA LEU A 200 10.29 -19.55 19.71
C LEU A 200 11.11 -19.60 21.01
N ALA A 201 10.72 -20.43 21.98
CA ALA A 201 11.48 -20.61 23.23
C ALA A 201 12.87 -21.23 23.01
N THR A 202 13.04 -22.10 22.00
CA THR A 202 14.34 -22.70 21.66
C THR A 202 15.30 -21.78 20.89
N GLY A 203 14.83 -20.62 20.39
CA GLY A 203 15.66 -19.66 19.66
C GLY A 203 16.45 -18.68 20.54
N GLU A 204 16.19 -18.67 21.85
CA GLU A 204 16.89 -17.84 22.85
C GLU A 204 18.11 -18.53 23.49
N SER A 205 18.51 -19.72 23.04
CA SER A 205 19.69 -20.46 23.54
C SER A 205 20.94 -20.30 22.69
#